data_AF-A0A266Q4J3-F1
#
_entry.id   AF-A0A266Q4J3-F1
#
_cell.length_a   1.000
_cell.length_b   1.000
_cell.length_c   1.000
_cell.angle_alpha   90.00
_cell.angle_beta   90.00
_cell.angle_gamma   90.00
#
_symmetry.space_group_name_H-M   'P 1'
#
loop_
_entity.id
_entity.type
_entity.pdbx_description
1 polymer ?
#
loop_
_entity_poly.entity_id
_entity_poly.type
_entity_poly.pdbx_seq_one_letter_code
_entity_poly.pdbx_strand_id
1 'polypeptide(L)'
;MSDELAARWNSLKFDQELATRISLPIFLENDCSAAAIAELQFGLGRQVKNFLYVFIGTFVGGGVVLRGNLESGVHGNSGALASMPVSPSTLDSAPPLTGPFDVLANRASIYVLRRHLNARGFPINNISELPGVLPQAQQAVDEWIDDCAQALTFGIFSATGVLDFEAIVLDGNLPREIVAQLVEQLRAMVANLTPTGVYLPEILTGTLGVDARAIGGAILPFYANFSPDTTVMLTNQASADQRS
;
A
#
# COMPACT_ATOMS: atom_id res chain seq x y z
N MET A 1 -15.25 6.74 13.04
CA MET A 1 -14.65 6.83 14.39
C MET A 1 -15.07 8.17 14.97
N SER A 2 -15.48 8.28 16.24
CA SER A 2 -15.77 9.58 16.84
C SER A 2 -14.48 10.36 17.10
N ASP A 3 -14.53 11.69 17.04
CA ASP A 3 -13.37 12.56 17.30
C ASP A 3 -12.77 12.33 18.70
N GLU A 4 -13.64 12.04 19.67
CA GLU A 4 -13.23 11.68 21.03
C GLU A 4 -12.43 10.38 21.07
N LEU A 5 -12.85 9.35 20.33
CA LEU A 5 -12.12 8.09 20.25
C LEU A 5 -10.77 8.29 19.54
N ALA A 6 -10.73 9.09 18.48
CA ALA A 6 -9.50 9.45 17.77
C ALA A 6 -8.48 10.14 18.70
N ALA A 7 -8.95 11.13 19.47
CA ALA A 7 -8.12 11.85 20.43
C ALA A 7 -7.57 10.93 21.53
N ARG A 8 -8.37 9.96 22.00
CA ARG A 8 -7.93 8.94 22.97
C ARG A 8 -6.87 8.01 22.41
N TRP A 9 -6.97 7.61 21.14
CA TRP A 9 -5.93 6.80 20.50
C TRP A 9 -4.64 7.59 20.31
N ASN A 10 -4.72 8.86 19.95
CA ASN A 10 -3.54 9.72 19.76
C ASN A 10 -2.77 10.00 21.07
N SER A 11 -3.44 10.01 22.22
CA SER A 11 -2.80 10.23 23.52
C SER A 11 -2.28 8.95 24.16
N LEU A 12 -2.68 7.78 23.65
CA LEU A 12 -2.29 6.48 24.19
C LEU A 12 -0.87 6.13 23.73
N LYS A 13 0.04 5.97 24.69
CA LYS A 13 1.36 5.37 24.46
C LYS A 13 1.24 3.85 24.51
N PHE A 14 0.75 3.28 23.41
CA PHE A 14 0.37 1.87 23.34
C PHE A 14 1.52 0.91 23.67
N ASP A 15 2.72 1.21 23.21
CA ASP A 15 3.95 0.50 23.54
C ASP A 15 4.23 0.47 25.05
N GLN A 16 4.12 1.62 25.71
CA GLN A 16 4.39 1.75 27.14
C GLN A 16 3.35 0.99 27.97
N GLU A 17 2.07 1.15 27.63
CA GLU A 17 0.97 0.43 28.28
C GLU A 17 1.14 -1.08 28.15
N LEU A 18 1.51 -1.56 26.95
CA LEU A 18 1.73 -2.98 26.70
C LEU A 18 2.98 -3.49 27.46
N ALA A 19 4.05 -2.69 27.53
CA ALA A 19 5.28 -3.03 28.25
C ALA A 19 5.05 -3.24 29.77
N THR A 20 4.01 -2.64 30.36
CA THR A 20 3.66 -2.90 31.77
C THR A 20 3.06 -4.29 31.99
N ARG A 21 2.61 -4.97 30.93
CA ARG A 21 1.84 -6.23 31.02
C ARG A 21 2.59 -7.44 30.48
N ILE A 22 3.61 -7.22 29.65
CA ILE A 22 4.43 -8.29 29.07
C ILE A 22 5.92 -8.01 29.27
N SER A 23 6.69 -9.07 29.54
CA SER A 23 8.14 -9.01 29.71
C SER A 23 8.94 -9.23 28.41
N LEU A 24 8.24 -9.30 27.28
CA LEU A 24 8.83 -9.50 25.96
C LEU A 24 9.06 -8.16 25.24
N PRO A 25 10.08 -8.04 24.38
CA PRO A 25 10.27 -6.85 23.55
C PRO A 25 9.04 -6.58 22.66
N ILE A 26 8.68 -5.30 22.54
CA ILE A 26 7.55 -4.83 21.73
C ILE A 26 8.10 -4.15 20.49
N PHE A 27 7.57 -4.54 19.33
CA PHE A 27 7.87 -3.94 18.05
C PHE A 27 6.60 -3.34 17.48
N LEU A 28 6.70 -2.09 17.01
CA LEU A 28 5.60 -1.39 16.36
C LEU A 28 6.00 -1.07 14.93
N GLU A 29 5.07 -1.27 14.01
CA GLU A 29 5.22 -0.92 12.61
C GLU A 29 3.85 -0.57 12.03
N ASN A 30 3.82 0.26 11.00
CA ASN A 30 2.61 0.50 10.22
C ASN A 30 2.09 -0.81 9.62
N ASP A 31 0.77 -0.99 9.54
CA ASP A 31 0.17 -2.25 9.09
C ASP A 31 0.52 -2.59 7.63
N CYS A 32 0.60 -1.60 6.75
CA CYS A 32 0.98 -1.77 5.34
C CYS A 32 2.48 -1.96 5.17
N SER A 33 3.31 -1.29 5.98
CA SER A 33 4.74 -1.58 6.07
C SER A 33 5.01 -3.02 6.55
N ALA A 34 4.28 -3.47 7.56
CA ALA A 34 4.35 -4.85 8.04
C ALA A 34 3.91 -5.84 6.95
N ALA A 35 2.84 -5.54 6.20
CA ALA A 35 2.44 -6.34 5.05
C ALA A 35 3.51 -6.37 3.94
N ALA A 36 4.19 -5.25 3.68
CA ALA A 36 5.31 -5.21 2.74
C ALA A 36 6.48 -6.10 3.20
N ILE A 37 6.78 -6.13 4.51
CA ILE A 37 7.74 -7.08 5.09
C ILE A 37 7.27 -8.52 4.87
N ALA A 38 5.99 -8.81 5.09
CA ALA A 38 5.45 -10.15 4.86
C ALA A 38 5.64 -10.58 3.40
N GLU A 39 5.31 -9.71 2.45
CA GLU A 39 5.47 -9.97 1.01
C GLU A 39 6.95 -10.12 0.63
N LEU A 40 7.84 -9.34 1.26
CA LEU A 40 9.28 -9.43 1.10
C LEU A 40 9.83 -10.79 1.59
N GLN A 41 9.32 -11.31 2.71
CA GLN A 41 9.85 -12.53 3.33
C GLN A 41 9.21 -13.82 2.78
N PHE A 42 7.90 -13.79 2.53
CA PHE A 42 7.11 -14.97 2.22
C PHE A 42 6.46 -14.94 0.83
N GLY A 43 6.39 -13.78 0.20
CA GLY A 43 5.79 -13.59 -1.11
C GLY A 43 6.84 -13.35 -2.21
N LEU A 44 6.61 -12.30 -2.99
CA LEU A 44 7.42 -11.95 -4.16
C LEU A 44 8.84 -11.48 -3.84
N GLY A 45 9.18 -11.23 -2.58
CA GLY A 45 10.50 -10.70 -2.21
C GLY A 45 11.69 -11.60 -2.54
N ARG A 46 11.49 -12.85 -2.97
CA ARG A 46 12.57 -13.68 -3.54
C ARG A 46 12.93 -13.30 -4.98
N GLN A 47 11.97 -12.72 -5.70
CA GLN A 47 12.08 -12.36 -7.12
C GLN A 47 12.40 -10.87 -7.27
N VAL A 48 11.74 -10.02 -6.47
CA VAL A 48 11.85 -8.56 -6.57
C VAL A 48 12.36 -7.99 -5.25
N LYS A 49 13.38 -7.13 -5.32
CA LYS A 49 14.00 -6.53 -4.12
C LYS A 49 13.82 -5.02 -4.02
N ASN A 50 13.25 -4.38 -5.05
CA ASN A 50 12.97 -2.95 -5.08
C ASN A 50 11.53 -2.71 -5.51
N PHE A 51 10.59 -2.68 -4.57
CA PHE A 51 9.18 -2.54 -4.91
C PHE A 51 8.43 -1.57 -3.99
N LEU A 52 7.41 -0.95 -4.57
CA LEU A 52 6.36 -0.28 -3.82
C LEU A 52 5.24 -1.29 -3.58
N TYR A 53 4.99 -1.60 -2.32
CA TYR A 53 3.82 -2.38 -1.92
C TYR A 53 2.61 -1.45 -1.79
N VAL A 54 1.50 -1.81 -2.41
CA VAL A 54 0.24 -1.08 -2.36
C VAL A 54 -0.83 -2.03 -1.82
N PHE A 55 -1.45 -1.67 -0.70
CA PHE A 55 -2.49 -2.48 -0.06
C PHE A 55 -3.83 -1.75 -0.09
N ILE A 56 -4.82 -2.33 -0.77
CA ILE A 56 -6.18 -1.80 -0.82
C ILE A 56 -6.99 -2.37 0.36
N GLY A 57 -7.05 -1.61 1.45
CA GLY A 57 -7.88 -1.91 2.60
C GLY A 57 -9.10 -1.00 2.69
N THR A 58 -9.60 -0.77 3.90
CA THR A 58 -10.59 0.29 4.17
C THR A 58 -10.17 1.62 3.54
N PHE A 59 -8.87 1.92 3.63
CA PHE A 59 -8.15 2.91 2.85
C PHE A 59 -6.94 2.24 2.18
N VAL A 60 -6.41 2.86 1.13
CA VAL A 60 -5.09 2.48 0.58
C VAL A 60 -4.00 2.79 1.59
N GLY A 61 -3.03 1.89 1.68
CA GLY A 61 -1.73 2.16 2.29
C GLY A 61 -0.63 1.52 1.46
N GLY A 62 0.61 1.65 1.93
CA GLY A 62 1.73 1.04 1.25
C GLY A 62 2.94 0.86 2.14
N GLY A 63 3.99 0.30 1.53
CA GLY A 63 5.30 0.13 2.13
C GLY A 63 6.36 0.18 1.04
N VAL A 64 7.49 0.82 1.34
CA VAL A 64 8.60 0.96 0.39
C VAL A 64 9.65 -0.08 0.73
N VAL A 65 10.00 -0.93 -0.23
CA VAL A 65 11.10 -1.89 -0.10
C VAL A 65 12.18 -1.55 -1.11
N LEU A 66 13.40 -1.29 -0.64
CA LEU A 66 14.57 -1.04 -1.48
C LEU A 66 15.72 -1.94 -1.04
N ARG A 67 16.44 -2.52 -2.00
CA ARG A 67 17.58 -3.42 -1.75
C ARG A 67 17.23 -4.54 -0.76
N GLY A 68 16.00 -5.04 -0.82
CA GLY A 68 15.51 -6.09 0.05
C GLY A 68 15.30 -5.67 1.51
N ASN A 69 15.18 -4.38 1.79
CA ASN A 69 14.87 -3.84 3.12
C ASN A 69 13.66 -2.91 3.05
N LEU A 70 12.78 -2.98 4.06
CA LEU A 70 11.77 -1.97 4.29
C LEU A 70 12.44 -0.63 4.61
N GLU A 71 12.07 0.41 3.89
CA GLU A 71 12.52 1.77 4.09
C GLU A 71 11.47 2.49 4.94
N SER A 72 11.69 2.69 6.25
CA SER A 72 10.66 3.32 7.13
C SER A 72 10.57 4.84 6.96
N GLY A 73 11.60 5.49 6.41
CA GLY A 73 11.71 6.94 6.33
C GLY A 73 11.97 7.61 7.69
N VAL A 74 12.21 8.93 7.68
CA VAL A 74 12.68 9.70 8.87
C VAL A 74 11.73 9.60 10.07
N HIS A 75 10.43 9.54 9.80
CA HIS A 75 9.39 9.50 10.84
C HIS A 75 8.65 8.15 10.91
N GLY A 76 9.15 7.10 10.25
CA GLY A 76 8.45 5.82 10.17
C GLY A 76 7.16 5.87 9.33
N ASN A 77 7.07 6.81 8.37
CA ASN A 77 5.85 7.08 7.60
C ASN A 77 6.10 7.09 6.08
N SER A 78 7.11 6.36 5.62
CA SER A 78 7.27 6.09 4.19
C SER A 78 6.05 5.32 3.66
N GLY A 79 5.81 5.36 2.35
CA GLY A 79 4.67 4.62 1.78
C GLY A 79 3.30 5.11 2.27
N ALA A 80 3.20 6.35 2.77
CA ALA A 80 1.95 7.00 3.16
C ALA A 80 1.09 7.38 1.92
N LEU A 81 0.77 6.38 1.11
CA LEU A 81 0.12 6.52 -0.20
C LEU A 81 -1.25 7.18 -0.10
N ALA A 82 -1.97 6.96 1.00
CA ALA A 82 -3.29 7.53 1.29
C ALA A 82 -3.38 9.04 1.02
N SER A 83 -2.33 9.79 1.36
CA SER A 83 -2.29 11.25 1.28
C SER A 83 -1.72 11.78 -0.04
N MET A 84 -1.36 10.90 -0.99
CA MET A 84 -0.80 11.33 -2.26
C MET A 84 -1.85 12.11 -3.06
N PRO A 85 -1.50 13.28 -3.62
CA PRO A 85 -2.40 14.05 -4.48
C PRO A 85 -2.60 13.30 -5.80
N VAL A 86 -3.85 13.24 -6.25
CA VAL A 86 -4.26 12.59 -7.50
C VAL A 86 -5.32 13.42 -8.21
N SER A 87 -5.58 13.08 -9.46
CA SER A 87 -6.67 13.68 -10.22
C SER A 87 -8.04 13.47 -9.53
N PRO A 88 -9.03 14.36 -9.76
CA PRO A 88 -10.39 14.18 -9.25
C PRO A 88 -11.05 12.89 -9.73
N SER A 89 -11.89 12.28 -8.90
CA SER A 89 -12.66 11.06 -9.23
C SER A 89 -13.55 11.26 -10.46
N THR A 90 -13.67 10.21 -11.27
CA THR A 90 -14.58 10.15 -12.41
C THR A 90 -15.94 9.56 -12.03
N LEU A 91 -16.09 9.03 -10.81
CA LEU A 91 -17.35 8.48 -10.32
C LEU A 91 -18.33 9.58 -9.95
N ASP A 92 -19.57 9.48 -10.41
CA ASP A 92 -20.68 10.37 -10.03
C ASP A 92 -21.02 10.31 -8.54
N SER A 93 -20.74 9.17 -7.90
CA SER A 93 -20.91 8.95 -6.46
C SER A 93 -19.82 9.63 -5.60
N ALA A 94 -18.82 10.25 -6.21
CA ALA A 94 -17.77 10.95 -5.49
C ALA A 94 -18.30 12.27 -4.88
N PRO A 95 -17.93 12.60 -3.63
CA PRO A 95 -18.22 13.90 -3.05
C PRO A 95 -17.61 15.03 -3.89
N PRO A 96 -18.23 16.23 -3.87
CA PRO A 96 -17.65 17.40 -4.52
C PRO A 96 -16.24 17.69 -3.99
N LEU A 97 -15.33 18.01 -4.92
CA LEU A 97 -13.97 18.33 -4.56
C LEU A 97 -13.89 19.70 -3.87
N THR A 98 -13.18 19.77 -2.75
CA THR A 98 -13.02 20.99 -1.96
C THR A 98 -11.69 21.72 -2.22
N GLY A 99 -10.82 21.17 -3.06
CA GLY A 99 -9.47 21.67 -3.34
C GLY A 99 -9.02 21.42 -4.79
N PRO A 100 -7.74 21.69 -5.11
CA PRO A 100 -7.22 21.57 -6.47
C PRO A 100 -6.94 20.13 -6.92
N PHE A 101 -6.85 19.19 -5.99
CA PHE A 101 -6.60 17.76 -6.23
C PHE A 101 -7.38 16.93 -5.22
N ASP A 102 -7.64 15.67 -5.56
CA ASP A 102 -8.13 14.67 -4.61
C ASP A 102 -6.95 13.92 -3.99
N VAL A 103 -7.20 13.05 -3.01
CA VAL A 103 -6.18 12.19 -2.41
C VAL A 103 -6.45 10.72 -2.71
N LEU A 104 -5.39 9.92 -2.80
CA LEU A 104 -5.50 8.51 -3.21
C LEU A 104 -6.44 7.70 -2.29
N ALA A 105 -6.52 8.01 -0.99
CA ALA A 105 -7.46 7.37 -0.07
C ALA A 105 -8.94 7.52 -0.48
N ASN A 106 -9.29 8.61 -1.17
CA ASN A 106 -10.65 8.88 -1.67
C ASN A 106 -10.93 8.28 -3.05
N ARG A 107 -9.96 7.54 -3.62
CA ARG A 107 -10.04 6.90 -4.94
C ARG A 107 -9.83 5.39 -4.84
N ALA A 108 -8.70 4.99 -4.28
CA ALA A 108 -8.25 3.60 -4.24
C ALA A 108 -8.57 2.93 -2.89
N SER A 109 -9.85 2.83 -2.53
CA SER A 109 -10.21 2.23 -1.24
C SER A 109 -11.51 1.45 -1.23
N ILE A 110 -11.62 0.48 -0.33
CA ILE A 110 -12.88 -0.26 -0.09
C ILE A 110 -13.99 0.69 0.35
N TYR A 111 -13.65 1.77 1.06
CA TYR A 111 -14.61 2.80 1.42
C TYR A 111 -15.29 3.41 0.18
N VAL A 112 -14.51 3.71 -0.86
CA VAL A 112 -15.00 4.26 -2.13
C VAL A 112 -15.81 3.22 -2.91
N LEU A 113 -15.31 1.98 -3.01
CA LEU A 113 -16.04 0.88 -3.64
C LEU A 113 -17.43 0.71 -3.02
N ARG A 114 -17.51 0.62 -1.69
CA ARG A 114 -18.78 0.49 -0.97
C ARG A 114 -19.70 1.69 -1.21
N ARG A 115 -19.17 2.92 -1.15
CA ARG A 115 -19.96 4.13 -1.43
C ARG A 115 -20.58 4.06 -2.83
N HIS A 116 -19.77 3.67 -3.82
CA HIS A 116 -20.20 3.59 -5.21
C HIS A 116 -21.25 2.48 -5.41
N LEU A 117 -21.02 1.28 -4.88
CA LEU A 117 -21.99 0.17 -4.90
C LEU A 117 -23.33 0.56 -4.27
N ASN A 118 -23.29 1.23 -3.11
CA ASN A 118 -24.50 1.69 -2.43
C ASN A 118 -25.27 2.72 -3.29
N ALA A 119 -24.57 3.63 -3.96
CA ALA A 119 -25.18 4.61 -4.87
C ALA A 119 -25.80 3.95 -6.12
N ARG A 120 -25.27 2.80 -6.54
CA ARG A 120 -25.78 1.98 -7.65
C ARG A 120 -26.88 1.00 -7.23
N GLY A 121 -27.31 1.00 -5.97
CA GLY A 121 -28.40 0.16 -5.48
C GLY A 121 -27.99 -1.23 -5.02
N PHE A 122 -26.69 -1.47 -4.82
CA PHE A 122 -26.13 -2.73 -4.29
C PHE A 122 -25.54 -2.50 -2.89
N PRO A 123 -26.39 -2.29 -1.86
CA PRO A 123 -25.90 -1.93 -0.55
C PRO A 123 -25.12 -3.07 0.10
N ILE A 124 -23.86 -2.81 0.45
CA ILE A 124 -23.06 -3.70 1.31
C ILE A 124 -22.59 -2.94 2.54
N ASN A 125 -22.53 -3.61 3.69
CA ASN A 125 -21.97 -3.04 4.92
C ASN A 125 -20.50 -3.43 5.11
N ASN A 126 -20.16 -4.66 4.74
CA ASN A 126 -18.82 -5.23 4.80
C ASN A 126 -18.38 -5.74 3.42
N ILE A 127 -17.07 -5.67 3.14
CA ILE A 127 -16.51 -6.21 1.90
C ILE A 127 -16.74 -7.73 1.75
N SER A 128 -16.90 -8.46 2.86
CA SER A 128 -17.26 -9.88 2.83
C SER A 128 -18.61 -10.17 2.19
N GLU A 129 -19.49 -9.18 2.05
CA GLU A 129 -20.80 -9.30 1.40
C GLU A 129 -20.70 -9.12 -0.13
N LEU A 130 -19.58 -8.56 -0.64
CA LEU A 130 -19.38 -8.29 -2.06
C LEU A 130 -19.59 -9.53 -2.95
N PRO A 131 -19.08 -10.73 -2.64
CA PRO A 131 -19.32 -11.91 -3.48
C PRO A 131 -20.80 -12.23 -3.70
N GLY A 132 -21.67 -11.89 -2.75
CA GLY A 132 -23.11 -12.14 -2.84
C GLY A 132 -23.85 -11.20 -3.81
N VAL A 133 -23.29 -10.01 -4.08
CA VAL A 133 -23.88 -9.00 -4.99
C VAL A 133 -23.10 -8.84 -6.29
N LEU A 134 -21.86 -9.37 -6.36
CA LEU A 134 -20.94 -9.20 -7.48
C LEU A 134 -21.57 -9.57 -8.85
N PRO A 135 -22.33 -10.67 -9.01
CA PRO A 135 -22.90 -11.01 -10.31
C PRO A 135 -23.82 -9.92 -10.89
N GLN A 136 -24.54 -9.18 -10.04
CA GLN A 136 -25.42 -8.09 -10.45
C GLN A 136 -24.71 -6.73 -10.43
N ALA A 137 -23.70 -6.58 -9.57
CA ALA A 137 -22.97 -5.34 -9.36
C ALA A 137 -21.69 -5.20 -10.20
N GLN A 138 -21.41 -6.15 -11.11
CA GLN A 138 -20.16 -6.20 -11.89
C GLN A 138 -19.84 -4.86 -12.56
N GLN A 139 -20.81 -4.23 -13.21
CA GLN A 139 -20.60 -2.93 -13.85
C GLN A 139 -20.13 -1.85 -12.86
N ALA A 140 -20.72 -1.79 -11.66
CA ALA A 140 -20.33 -0.84 -10.63
C ALA A 140 -18.92 -1.14 -10.08
N VAL A 141 -18.54 -2.42 -10.01
CA VAL A 141 -17.18 -2.82 -9.66
C VAL A 141 -16.18 -2.41 -10.76
N ASP A 142 -16.53 -2.59 -12.03
CA ASP A 142 -15.70 -2.20 -13.17
C ASP A 142 -15.49 -0.68 -13.21
N GLU A 143 -16.57 0.10 -13.01
CA GLU A 143 -16.51 1.57 -12.89
C GLU A 143 -15.55 2.00 -11.77
N TRP A 144 -15.60 1.33 -10.61
CA TRP A 144 -14.68 1.58 -9.52
C TRP A 144 -13.24 1.15 -9.83
N ILE A 145 -13.03 -0.01 -10.49
CA ILE A 145 -11.70 -0.47 -10.91
C ILE A 145 -11.05 0.56 -11.83
N ASP A 146 -11.79 1.09 -12.80
CA ASP A 146 -11.29 2.13 -13.71
C ASP A 146 -10.91 3.41 -12.98
N ASP A 147 -11.76 3.91 -12.08
CA ASP A 147 -11.46 5.08 -11.27
C ASP A 147 -10.25 4.83 -10.34
N CYS A 148 -10.16 3.65 -9.72
CA CYS A 148 -9.07 3.25 -8.85
C CYS A 148 -7.74 3.15 -9.61
N ALA A 149 -7.74 2.47 -10.77
CA ALA A 149 -6.57 2.28 -11.61
C ALA A 149 -6.02 3.61 -12.13
N GLN A 150 -6.90 4.53 -12.54
CA GLN A 150 -6.50 5.89 -12.93
C GLN A 150 -5.74 6.60 -11.81
N ALA A 151 -6.27 6.60 -10.58
CA ALA A 151 -5.63 7.29 -9.46
C ALA A 151 -4.29 6.63 -9.07
N LEU A 152 -4.25 5.30 -9.03
CA LEU A 152 -3.04 4.53 -8.73
C LEU A 152 -1.95 4.78 -9.76
N THR A 153 -2.31 4.92 -11.05
CA THR A 153 -1.36 5.23 -12.12
C THR A 153 -0.59 6.52 -11.82
N PHE A 154 -1.27 7.62 -11.45
CA PHE A 154 -0.61 8.87 -11.05
C PHE A 154 0.37 8.67 -9.88
N GLY A 155 -0.04 7.90 -8.87
CA GLY A 155 0.80 7.60 -7.71
C GLY A 155 2.04 6.81 -8.09
N ILE A 156 1.87 5.75 -8.89
CA ILE A 156 2.96 4.88 -9.36
C ILE A 156 4.00 5.67 -10.15
N PHE A 157 3.59 6.52 -11.09
CA PHE A 157 4.54 7.34 -11.86
C PHE A 157 5.30 8.33 -10.99
N SER A 158 4.59 8.99 -10.07
CA SER A 158 5.20 9.93 -9.14
C SER A 158 6.25 9.23 -8.27
N ALA A 159 5.93 8.04 -7.76
CA ALA A 159 6.84 7.26 -6.93
C ALA A 159 8.03 6.70 -7.73
N THR A 160 7.78 6.20 -8.94
CA THR A 160 8.82 5.65 -9.85
C THR A 160 9.79 6.74 -10.28
N GLY A 161 9.30 7.96 -10.58
CA GLY A 161 10.17 9.08 -10.93
C GLY A 161 11.11 9.53 -9.80
N VAL A 162 10.84 9.14 -8.54
CA VAL A 162 11.67 9.49 -7.38
C VAL A 162 12.59 8.34 -6.98
N LEU A 163 12.11 7.10 -6.98
CA LEU A 163 12.81 5.95 -6.40
C LEU A 163 13.24 4.87 -7.40
N ASP A 164 12.76 4.91 -8.64
CA ASP A 164 13.07 3.93 -9.69
C ASP A 164 12.79 2.48 -9.25
N PHE A 165 11.51 2.17 -9.08
CA PHE A 165 11.09 0.84 -8.63
C PHE A 165 11.19 -0.21 -9.72
N GLU A 166 11.62 -1.42 -9.34
CA GLU A 166 11.58 -2.61 -10.19
C GLU A 166 10.15 -3.09 -10.38
N ALA A 167 9.34 -3.07 -9.31
CA ALA A 167 7.94 -3.47 -9.37
C ALA A 167 7.01 -2.65 -8.45
N ILE A 168 5.73 -2.67 -8.78
CA ILE A 168 4.63 -2.30 -7.90
C ILE A 168 3.88 -3.57 -7.56
N VAL A 169 3.79 -3.91 -6.27
CA VAL A 169 3.06 -5.09 -5.81
C VAL A 169 1.72 -4.64 -5.23
N LEU A 170 0.63 -4.99 -5.91
CA LEU A 170 -0.73 -4.67 -5.49
C LEU A 170 -1.37 -5.85 -4.76
N ASP A 171 -1.79 -5.62 -3.52
CA ASP A 171 -2.56 -6.57 -2.74
C ASP A 171 -3.75 -5.86 -2.06
N GLY A 172 -4.58 -6.59 -1.32
CA GLY A 172 -5.66 -5.95 -0.58
C GLY A 172 -6.62 -6.88 0.10
N ASN A 173 -7.54 -6.27 0.85
CA ASN A 173 -8.65 -6.95 1.49
C ASN A 173 -9.87 -7.06 0.56
N LEU A 174 -9.65 -7.62 -0.63
CA LEU A 174 -10.62 -7.76 -1.72
C LEU A 174 -10.64 -9.22 -2.23
N PRO A 175 -11.74 -9.67 -2.87
CA PRO A 175 -11.72 -10.90 -3.65
C PRO A 175 -10.54 -10.93 -4.64
N ARG A 176 -9.88 -12.09 -4.76
CA ARG A 176 -8.67 -12.23 -5.57
C ARG A 176 -8.90 -11.89 -7.04
N GLU A 177 -10.10 -12.18 -7.55
CA GLU A 177 -10.50 -11.86 -8.92
C GLU A 177 -10.50 -10.35 -9.16
N ILE A 178 -10.96 -9.56 -8.18
CA ILE A 178 -11.00 -8.09 -8.28
C ILE A 178 -9.59 -7.49 -8.22
N VAL A 179 -8.73 -8.02 -7.33
CA VAL A 179 -7.32 -7.59 -7.30
C VAL A 179 -6.63 -7.90 -8.63
N ALA A 180 -6.86 -9.09 -9.19
CA ALA A 180 -6.30 -9.47 -10.49
C ALA A 180 -6.81 -8.56 -11.62
N GLN A 181 -8.10 -8.26 -11.68
CA GLN A 181 -8.67 -7.32 -12.65
C GLN A 181 -8.04 -5.92 -12.54
N LEU A 182 -7.88 -5.42 -11.31
CA LEU A 182 -7.25 -4.13 -11.07
C LEU A 182 -5.77 -4.12 -11.48
N VAL A 183 -5.03 -5.21 -11.23
CA VAL A 183 -3.64 -5.36 -11.71
C VAL A 183 -3.59 -5.35 -13.24
N GLU A 184 -4.45 -6.09 -13.93
CA GLU A 184 -4.49 -6.11 -15.39
C GLU A 184 -4.83 -4.73 -15.97
N GLN A 185 -5.79 -4.02 -15.38
CA GLN A 185 -6.14 -2.66 -15.78
C GLN A 185 -4.95 -1.71 -15.61
N LEU A 186 -4.25 -1.80 -14.47
CA LEU A 186 -3.04 -1.01 -14.23
C LEU A 186 -1.91 -1.35 -15.21
N ARG A 187 -1.68 -2.63 -15.50
CA ARG A 187 -0.71 -3.06 -16.52
C ARG A 187 -1.01 -2.43 -17.87
N ALA A 188 -2.26 -2.48 -18.30
CA ALA A 188 -2.69 -1.88 -19.57
C ALA A 188 -2.48 -0.36 -19.58
N MET A 189 -2.82 0.33 -18.49
CA MET A 189 -2.62 1.78 -18.37
C MET A 189 -1.14 2.17 -18.38
N VAL A 190 -0.31 1.48 -17.60
CA VAL A 190 1.13 1.74 -17.52
C VAL A 190 1.82 1.43 -18.85
N ALA A 191 1.46 0.35 -19.54
CA ALA A 191 2.03 -0.02 -20.83
C ALA A 191 1.70 0.97 -21.97
N ASN A 192 0.56 1.65 -21.90
CA ASN A 192 0.17 2.67 -22.88
C ASN A 192 0.85 4.03 -22.65
N LEU A 193 1.60 4.18 -21.56
CA LEU A 193 2.29 5.41 -21.22
C LEU A 193 3.76 5.31 -21.60
N THR A 194 4.27 6.35 -22.27
CA THR A 194 5.69 6.44 -22.66
C THR A 194 6.33 7.65 -21.97
N PRO A 195 6.59 7.57 -20.64
CA PRO A 195 7.28 8.65 -19.95
C PRO A 195 8.72 8.78 -20.46
N THR A 196 9.18 10.01 -20.66
CA THR A 196 10.57 10.26 -21.07
C THR A 196 11.51 10.05 -19.88
N GLY A 197 12.47 9.14 -20.02
CA GLY A 197 13.57 8.97 -19.06
C GLY A 197 13.22 8.23 -17.77
N VAL A 198 12.12 7.47 -17.75
CA VAL A 198 11.70 6.63 -16.61
C VAL A 198 11.54 5.19 -17.07
N TYR A 199 12.07 4.24 -16.30
CA TYR A 199 11.81 2.82 -16.51
C TYR A 199 10.47 2.46 -15.88
N LEU A 200 9.62 1.75 -16.64
CA LEU A 200 8.30 1.35 -16.13
C LEU A 200 8.48 0.16 -15.17
N PRO A 201 7.90 0.22 -13.97
CA PRO A 201 7.95 -0.91 -13.05
C PRO A 201 7.03 -2.04 -13.56
N GLU A 202 7.38 -3.27 -13.23
CA GLU A 202 6.45 -4.39 -13.41
C GLU A 202 5.29 -4.26 -12.42
N ILE A 203 4.05 -4.42 -12.87
CA ILE A 203 2.88 -4.42 -11.96
C ILE A 203 2.58 -5.88 -11.61
N LEU A 204 2.61 -6.21 -10.32
CA LEU A 204 2.49 -7.57 -9.80
C LEU A 204 1.32 -7.69 -8.83
N THR A 205 0.69 -8.87 -8.81
CA THR A 205 -0.33 -9.22 -7.81
C THR A 205 0.35 -9.77 -6.56
N GLY A 206 0.05 -9.18 -5.40
CA GLY A 206 0.52 -9.66 -4.10
C GLY A 206 0.00 -11.05 -3.76
N THR A 207 0.77 -11.78 -2.96
CA THR A 207 0.55 -13.22 -2.76
C THR A 207 -0.15 -13.54 -1.44
N LEU A 208 -0.16 -12.61 -0.48
CA LEU A 208 -0.57 -12.89 0.91
C LEU A 208 -1.99 -12.47 1.24
N GLY A 209 -2.53 -11.44 0.57
CA GLY A 209 -3.94 -11.07 0.69
C GLY A 209 -4.31 -10.49 2.03
N VAL A 210 -5.48 -10.88 2.53
CA VAL A 210 -6.07 -10.35 3.77
C VAL A 210 -5.17 -10.52 4.99
N ASP A 211 -4.34 -11.58 4.99
CA ASP A 211 -3.48 -11.97 6.11
C ASP A 211 -2.12 -11.27 6.10
N ALA A 212 -1.75 -10.58 5.02
CA ALA A 212 -0.42 -9.97 4.85
C ALA A 212 -0.02 -9.10 6.05
N ARG A 213 -0.95 -8.29 6.56
CA ARG A 213 -0.72 -7.39 7.71
C ARG A 213 -0.48 -8.16 9.01
N ALA A 214 -1.23 -9.24 9.23
CA ALA A 214 -1.10 -10.07 10.43
C ALA A 214 0.20 -10.89 10.41
N ILE A 215 0.51 -11.50 9.26
CA ILE A 215 1.78 -12.22 9.03
C ILE A 215 2.96 -11.26 9.21
N GLY A 216 2.83 -10.05 8.65
CA GLY A 216 3.78 -8.95 8.81
C GLY A 216 4.06 -8.66 10.26
N GLY A 217 3.01 -8.35 11.03
CA GLY A 217 3.13 -8.09 12.47
C GLY A 217 3.79 -9.23 13.25
N ALA A 218 3.49 -10.48 12.89
CA ALA A 218 4.06 -11.66 13.54
C ALA A 218 5.56 -11.85 13.23
N ILE A 219 6.01 -11.47 12.03
CA ILE A 219 7.41 -11.64 11.63
C ILE A 219 8.31 -10.45 12.02
N LEU A 220 7.72 -9.30 12.41
CA LEU A 220 8.48 -8.10 12.80
C LEU A 220 9.62 -8.37 13.79
N PRO A 221 9.45 -9.15 14.88
CA PRO A 221 10.55 -9.40 15.81
C PRO A 221 11.73 -10.13 15.14
N PHE A 222 11.45 -11.07 14.22
CA PHE A 222 12.51 -11.77 13.50
C PHE A 222 13.16 -10.86 12.45
N TYR A 223 12.35 -10.09 11.72
CA TYR A 223 12.84 -9.14 10.74
C TYR A 223 13.77 -8.08 11.38
N ALA A 224 13.36 -7.50 12.51
CA ALA A 224 14.13 -6.48 13.21
C ALA A 224 15.46 -6.99 13.79
N ASN A 225 15.56 -8.28 14.14
CA ASN A 225 16.77 -8.85 14.75
C ASN A 225 17.66 -9.62 13.78
N PHE A 226 17.13 -10.08 12.64
CA PHE A 226 17.84 -10.99 11.73
C PHE A 226 17.80 -10.55 10.26
N SER A 227 17.16 -9.44 9.92
CA SER A 227 17.30 -8.88 8.56
C SER A 227 18.73 -8.38 8.37
N PRO A 228 19.41 -8.74 7.28
CA PRO A 228 20.74 -8.21 6.99
C PRO A 228 20.63 -6.70 6.71
N ASP A 229 21.08 -5.88 7.66
CA ASP A 229 21.18 -4.44 7.45
C ASP A 229 22.31 -4.13 6.47
N THR A 230 21.95 -4.06 5.19
CA THR A 230 22.90 -3.77 4.11
C THR A 230 23.40 -2.33 4.13
N THR A 231 22.81 -1.42 4.91
CA THR A 231 23.27 -0.02 5.00
C THR A 231 24.58 0.09 5.78
N VAL A 232 24.85 -0.84 6.70
CA VAL A 232 26.08 -0.88 7.51
C VAL A 232 27.30 -1.32 6.69
N MET A 233 27.12 -2.01 5.55
CA MET A 233 28.25 -2.45 4.71
C MET A 233 28.84 -1.36 3.81
N LEU A 234 28.19 -0.21 3.63
CA LEU A 234 28.64 0.83 2.69
C LEU A 234 29.61 1.86 3.29
N THR A 235 29.90 1.84 4.59
CA THR A 235 30.80 2.82 5.24
C THR A 235 32.28 2.45 5.26
N ASN A 236 32.70 1.31 4.68
CA ASN A 236 34.09 0.83 4.79
C ASN A 236 34.80 0.52 3.46
N GLN A 237 34.50 1.27 2.39
CA GLN A 237 35.30 1.24 1.15
C GLN A 237 35.67 2.64 0.61
N ALA A 238 35.93 3.60 1.48
CA ALA A 238 36.53 4.88 1.10
C ALA A 238 37.59 5.34 2.11
N SER A 239 38.59 4.50 2.36
CA SER A 239 39.81 4.87 3.10
C SER A 239 40.99 4.01 2.65
N ALA A 240 41.20 3.95 1.33
CA ALA A 240 42.41 3.43 0.73
C ALA A 240 42.61 4.08 -0.64
N ASP A 241 42.93 5.38 -0.65
CA ASP A 241 43.87 5.99 -1.60
C ASP A 241 43.93 7.51 -1.39
N GLN A 242 44.95 7.94 -0.65
CA GLN A 242 45.74 9.16 -0.89
C GLN A 242 46.80 9.27 0.21
N ARG A 243 47.87 8.49 0.04
CA ARG A 243 49.22 8.83 0.52
C ARG A 243 50.15 8.80 -0.69
N SER A 244 50.42 9.97 -1.23
CA SER A 244 51.66 10.32 -1.94
C SER A 244 51.78 11.82 -1.99
#